data_AF-A0A941KWE6-F1
#
_entry.id   AF-A0A941KWE6-F1
#
_cell.length_a   1.000
_cell.length_b   1.000
_cell.length_c   1.000
_cell.angle_alpha   90.00
_cell.angle_beta   90.00
_cell.angle_gamma   90.00
#
_symmetry.space_group_name_H-M   'P 1'
#
loop_
_entity.id
_entity.type
_entity.pdbx_description
1 polymer ?
#
loop_
_entity_poly.entity_id
_entity_poly.type
_entity_poly.pdbx_seq_one_letter_code
_entity_poly.pdbx_strand_id
1 'polypeptide(L)'
;MNQERRQYFRIDGKVAVDYKVITEDEMQHGRLPTQFQVSPFFLLLTQLQEFSHDSSYQLRKIAQRDPLVASYLENMNNKIDAIAHAIAKSDVEFENLSTQKINLSEGGMSFFSKESIPENSYLALKVVFEETYTGLLIYGQVLYSGEEEEDGQYKIGIEFSDMPESSRLIVARYILTSQARDRQLNDEQY
;
A
#
# COMPACT_ATOMS: atom_id res chain seq x y z
N MET A 1 -9.81 -24.41 -9.04
CA MET A 1 -9.77 -22.93 -9.03
C MET A 1 -9.28 -22.32 -7.71
N ASN A 2 -9.53 -22.92 -6.52
CA ASN A 2 -9.09 -22.36 -5.23
C ASN A 2 -7.60 -22.57 -4.89
N GLN A 3 -6.88 -23.40 -5.65
CA GLN A 3 -5.45 -23.70 -5.45
C GLN A 3 -4.50 -22.75 -6.20
N GLU A 4 -4.87 -22.28 -7.40
CA GLU A 4 -4.03 -21.35 -8.18
C GLU A 4 -3.96 -19.96 -7.53
N ARG A 5 -5.03 -19.52 -6.84
CA ARG A 5 -5.08 -18.24 -6.10
C ARG A 5 -4.23 -18.22 -4.82
N ARG A 6 -3.70 -19.37 -4.37
CA ARG A 6 -2.81 -19.48 -3.20
C ARG A 6 -1.32 -19.42 -3.57
N GLN A 7 -1.00 -19.06 -4.82
CA GLN A 7 0.40 -18.97 -5.29
C GLN A 7 1.09 -17.65 -4.90
N TYR A 8 0.34 -16.64 -4.43
CA TYR A 8 0.92 -15.38 -4.01
C TYR A 8 1.33 -15.41 -2.54
N PHE A 9 2.54 -14.93 -2.27
CA PHE A 9 3.05 -14.73 -0.92
C PHE A 9 2.17 -13.72 -0.16
N ARG A 10 1.95 -13.97 1.13
CA ARG A 10 1.11 -13.14 2.00
C ARG A 10 1.89 -12.70 3.23
N ILE A 11 1.70 -11.45 3.61
CA ILE A 11 2.20 -10.90 4.87
C ILE A 11 1.05 -10.42 5.73
N ASP A 12 1.26 -10.43 7.04
CA ASP A 12 0.46 -9.64 7.95
C ASP A 12 1.11 -8.26 8.09
N GLY A 13 0.31 -7.22 7.98
CA GLY A 13 0.76 -5.82 8.04
C GLY A 13 -0.15 -5.00 8.92
N LYS A 14 0.28 -3.77 9.22
CA LYS A 14 -0.53 -2.79 9.94
C LYS A 14 -0.68 -1.54 9.09
N VAL A 15 -1.92 -1.25 8.73
CA VAL A 15 -2.26 -0.15 7.83
C VAL A 15 -3.48 0.60 8.32
N ALA A 16 -3.62 1.84 7.91
CA ALA A 16 -4.90 2.50 7.94
C ALA A 16 -5.61 2.28 6.60
N VAL A 17 -6.90 1.92 6.66
CA VAL A 17 -7.73 1.69 5.48
C VAL A 17 -8.95 2.60 5.57
N ASP A 18 -9.16 3.40 4.54
CA ASP A 18 -10.40 4.10 4.27
C ASP A 18 -10.94 3.57 2.94
N TYR A 19 -12.24 3.28 2.86
CA TYR A 19 -12.86 2.67 1.68
C TYR A 19 -14.22 3.29 1.39
N LYS A 20 -14.60 3.24 0.10
CA LYS A 20 -15.94 3.60 -0.35
C LYS A 20 -16.46 2.54 -1.32
N VAL A 21 -17.68 2.09 -1.11
CA VAL A 21 -18.39 1.25 -2.08
C VAL A 21 -18.74 2.12 -3.28
N ILE A 22 -18.40 1.65 -4.47
CA ILE A 22 -18.59 2.36 -5.73
C ILE A 22 -19.27 1.45 -6.75
N THR A 23 -19.76 2.06 -7.82
CA THR A 23 -20.25 1.36 -9.00
C THR A 23 -19.09 0.91 -9.90
N GLU A 24 -19.36 -0.07 -10.77
CA GLU A 24 -18.39 -0.49 -11.79
C GLU A 24 -18.04 0.66 -12.74
N ASP A 25 -19.03 1.48 -13.11
CA ASP A 25 -18.86 2.64 -13.96
C ASP A 25 -17.86 3.64 -13.33
N GLU A 26 -18.01 3.99 -12.06
CA GLU A 26 -17.07 4.84 -11.32
C GLU A 26 -15.64 4.27 -11.27
N MET A 27 -15.48 2.95 -11.22
CA MET A 27 -14.17 2.30 -11.28
C MET A 27 -13.56 2.40 -12.69
N GLN A 28 -14.37 2.35 -13.75
CA GLN A 28 -13.88 2.41 -15.14
C GLN A 28 -13.50 3.84 -15.57
N HIS A 29 -13.96 4.88 -14.87
CA HIS A 29 -13.66 6.28 -15.19
C HIS A 29 -12.18 6.68 -15.04
N GLY A 30 -11.37 5.87 -14.36
CA GLY A 30 -9.94 6.11 -14.21
C GLY A 30 -9.23 4.93 -13.55
N ARG A 31 -7.89 4.91 -13.56
CA ARG A 31 -7.11 3.83 -12.93
C ARG A 31 -6.86 4.02 -11.44
N LEU A 32 -7.13 5.22 -10.92
CA LEU A 32 -6.90 5.58 -9.52
C LEU A 32 -8.19 6.12 -8.90
N PRO A 33 -8.51 5.72 -7.66
CA PRO A 33 -9.57 6.31 -6.86
C PRO A 33 -9.57 7.83 -6.82
N THR A 34 -10.72 8.44 -7.18
CA THR A 34 -10.98 9.88 -7.07
C THR A 34 -12.02 10.20 -5.98
N GLN A 35 -12.57 9.17 -5.33
CA GLN A 35 -13.64 9.28 -4.36
C GLN A 35 -13.19 9.81 -2.99
N PHE A 36 -11.89 9.99 -2.77
CA PHE A 36 -11.34 10.49 -1.52
C PHE A 36 -10.91 11.95 -1.65
N GLN A 37 -11.17 12.74 -0.60
CA GLN A 37 -10.37 13.93 -0.38
C GLN A 37 -9.00 13.46 0.08
N VAL A 38 -7.99 13.67 -0.77
CA VAL A 38 -6.59 13.32 -0.51
C VAL A 38 -5.86 14.58 -0.11
N SER A 39 -5.17 14.55 1.02
CA SER A 39 -4.38 15.70 1.45
C SER A 39 -3.27 15.97 0.42
N PRO A 40 -2.86 17.24 0.24
CA PRO A 40 -1.72 17.56 -0.63
C PRO A 40 -0.45 16.79 -0.28
N PHE A 41 -0.29 16.41 1.00
CA PHE A 41 0.84 15.63 1.48
C PHE A 41 0.81 14.19 0.98
N PHE A 42 -0.37 13.56 0.98
CA PHE A 42 -0.56 12.23 0.38
C PHE A 42 -0.20 12.23 -1.12
N LEU A 43 -0.64 13.26 -1.84
CA LEU A 43 -0.31 13.43 -3.27
C LEU A 43 1.19 13.64 -3.48
N LEU A 44 1.83 14.47 -2.66
CA LEU A 44 3.29 14.70 -2.71
C LEU A 44 4.06 13.39 -2.47
N LEU A 45 3.69 12.60 -1.46
CA LEU A 45 4.33 11.30 -1.21
C LEU A 45 4.20 10.37 -2.41
N THR A 46 3.00 10.31 -3.02
CA THR A 46 2.77 9.50 -4.23
C THR A 46 3.66 9.97 -5.39
N GLN A 47 3.76 11.27 -5.62
CA GLN A 47 4.61 11.85 -6.66
C GLN A 47 6.10 11.61 -6.43
N LEU A 48 6.59 11.74 -5.19
CA LEU A 48 7.99 11.47 -4.85
C LEU A 48 8.35 9.98 -5.08
N GLN A 49 7.40 9.08 -4.85
CA GLN A 49 7.58 7.66 -5.14
C GLN A 49 7.66 7.39 -6.65
N GLU A 50 6.85 8.07 -7.46
CA GLU A 50 6.93 8.01 -8.92
C GLU A 50 8.30 8.49 -9.41
N PHE A 51 8.79 9.64 -8.92
CA PHE A 51 10.13 10.12 -9.28
C PHE A 51 11.26 9.17 -8.84
N SER A 52 11.10 8.53 -7.68
CA SER A 52 12.05 7.54 -7.19
C SER A 52 12.06 6.29 -8.07
N HIS A 53 10.90 5.88 -8.57
CA HIS A 53 10.80 4.79 -9.53
C HIS A 53 11.47 5.15 -10.86
N ASP A 54 11.12 6.30 -11.43
CA ASP A 54 11.61 6.79 -12.72
C ASP A 54 13.12 7.02 -12.75
N SER A 55 13.70 7.40 -11.61
CA SER A 55 15.15 7.64 -11.48
C SER A 55 15.95 6.38 -11.16
N SER A 56 15.29 5.27 -10.80
CA SER A 56 15.97 4.05 -10.33
C SER A 56 16.90 3.42 -11.38
N TYR A 57 16.54 3.49 -12.66
CA TYR A 57 17.36 2.97 -13.75
C TYR A 57 18.64 3.79 -13.95
N GLN A 58 18.51 5.12 -13.90
CA GLN A 58 19.59 6.08 -14.04
C GLN A 58 20.57 5.91 -12.88
N LEU A 59 20.06 5.77 -11.65
CA LEU A 59 20.89 5.53 -10.48
C LEU A 59 21.71 4.23 -10.62
N ARG A 60 21.10 3.14 -11.10
CA ARG A 60 21.80 1.87 -11.40
C ARG A 60 22.90 2.06 -12.44
N LYS A 61 22.66 2.83 -13.51
CA LYS A 61 23.68 3.14 -14.52
C LYS A 61 24.81 4.01 -13.98
N ILE A 62 24.50 4.96 -13.11
CA ILE A 62 25.51 5.80 -12.44
C ILE A 62 26.36 4.92 -11.53
N ALA A 63 25.75 4.03 -10.72
CA ALA A 63 26.47 3.13 -9.82
C ALA A 63 27.48 2.22 -10.54
N GLN A 64 27.17 1.79 -11.78
CA GLN A 64 28.10 1.03 -12.60
C GLN A 64 29.31 1.85 -13.09
N ARG A 65 29.16 3.17 -13.24
CA ARG A 65 30.22 4.08 -13.72
C ARG A 65 31.02 4.72 -12.59
N ASP A 66 30.33 5.20 -11.57
CA ASP A 66 30.88 5.90 -10.42
C ASP A 66 30.04 5.59 -9.15
N PRO A 67 30.50 4.64 -8.32
CA PRO A 67 29.80 4.27 -7.09
C PRO A 67 29.67 5.42 -6.07
N LEU A 68 30.64 6.36 -6.04
CA LEU A 68 30.62 7.45 -5.06
C LEU A 68 29.53 8.48 -5.42
N VAL A 69 29.41 8.81 -6.70
CA VAL A 69 28.33 9.69 -7.19
C VAL A 69 26.97 9.05 -6.97
N ALA A 70 26.83 7.74 -7.24
CA ALA A 70 25.58 7.02 -6.99
C ALA A 70 25.20 7.07 -5.50
N SER A 71 26.14 6.77 -4.59
CA SER A 71 25.89 6.82 -3.15
C SER A 71 25.51 8.23 -2.68
N TYR A 72 26.13 9.27 -3.22
CA TYR A 72 25.74 10.65 -2.90
C TYR A 72 24.31 10.96 -3.34
N LEU A 73 23.92 10.56 -4.56
CA LEU A 73 22.56 10.77 -5.08
C LEU A 73 21.51 9.97 -4.31
N GLU A 74 21.82 8.73 -3.93
CA GLU A 74 20.95 7.92 -3.07
C GLU A 74 20.74 8.60 -1.70
N ASN A 75 21.80 9.15 -1.11
CA ASN A 75 21.68 9.94 0.11
C ASN A 75 20.85 11.22 -0.07
N MET A 76 20.85 11.84 -1.26
CA MET A 76 19.96 12.97 -1.55
C MET A 76 18.49 12.52 -1.63
N ASN A 77 18.20 11.40 -2.30
CA ASN A 77 16.86 10.82 -2.32
C ASN A 77 16.36 10.51 -0.90
N ASN A 78 17.20 9.86 -0.09
CA ASN A 78 16.86 9.54 1.30
C ASN A 78 16.57 10.79 2.16
N LYS A 79 17.24 11.92 1.90
CA LYS A 79 16.94 13.19 2.58
C LYS A 79 15.60 13.77 2.16
N ILE A 80 15.28 13.72 0.86
CA ILE A 80 13.99 14.16 0.33
C ILE A 80 12.87 13.31 0.93
N ASP A 81 13.06 11.99 0.95
CA ASP A 81 12.13 11.06 1.58
C ASP A 81 11.94 11.41 3.06
N ALA A 82 13.03 11.58 3.83
CA ALA A 82 12.94 11.93 5.25
C ALA A 82 12.17 13.24 5.50
N ILE A 83 12.36 14.26 4.66
CA ILE A 83 11.60 15.51 4.74
C ILE A 83 10.13 15.27 4.43
N ALA A 84 9.82 14.53 3.38
CA ALA A 84 8.44 14.22 3.01
C ALA A 84 7.71 13.44 4.12
N HIS A 85 8.39 12.47 4.75
CA HIS A 85 7.86 11.73 5.89
C HIS A 85 7.64 12.64 7.11
N ALA A 86 8.58 13.54 7.41
CA ALA A 86 8.43 14.48 8.52
C ALA A 86 7.23 15.42 8.32
N ILE A 87 7.03 15.89 7.09
CA ILE A 87 5.88 16.71 6.72
C ILE A 87 4.58 15.90 6.81
N ALA A 88 4.54 14.68 6.26
CA ALA A 88 3.34 13.84 6.31
C ALA A 88 2.92 13.47 7.74
N LYS A 89 3.88 13.25 8.65
CA LYS A 89 3.60 13.03 10.08
C LYS A 89 2.97 14.24 10.76
N SER A 90 3.25 15.45 10.28
CA SER A 90 2.66 16.67 10.83
C SER A 90 1.24 16.95 10.33
N ASP A 91 0.73 16.12 9.41
CA ASP A 91 -0.65 16.20 8.93
C ASP A 91 -1.60 15.56 9.94
N VAL A 92 -2.54 16.36 10.46
CA VAL A 92 -3.55 15.96 11.46
C VAL A 92 -4.45 14.84 10.93
N GLU A 93 -4.66 14.75 9.61
CA GLU A 93 -5.42 13.63 9.03
C GLU A 93 -4.66 12.31 9.16
N PHE A 94 -3.33 12.31 9.08
CA PHE A 94 -2.50 11.12 9.25
C PHE A 94 -2.39 10.68 10.71
N GLU A 95 -2.30 11.62 11.66
CA GLU A 95 -2.24 11.29 13.10
C GLU A 95 -3.53 10.62 13.61
N ASN A 96 -4.67 10.88 12.99
CA ASN A 96 -5.97 10.31 13.38
C ASN A 96 -6.31 8.99 12.67
N LEU A 97 -5.41 8.47 11.83
CA LEU A 97 -5.64 7.21 11.13
C LEU A 97 -5.60 6.03 12.12
N SER A 98 -6.76 5.44 12.40
CA SER A 98 -6.84 4.19 13.15
C SER A 98 -6.26 3.06 12.31
N THR A 99 -5.13 2.52 12.75
CA THR A 99 -4.46 1.41 12.06
C THR A 99 -5.01 0.07 12.53
N GLN A 100 -5.14 -0.84 11.58
CA GLN A 100 -5.66 -2.20 11.78
C GLN A 100 -4.72 -3.22 11.16
N LYS A 101 -4.80 -4.46 11.66
CA LYS A 101 -4.07 -5.58 11.06
C LYS A 101 -4.74 -5.99 9.76
N ILE A 102 -3.94 -6.20 8.72
CA ILE A 102 -4.38 -6.69 7.44
C ILE A 102 -3.58 -7.93 7.04
N ASN A 103 -4.12 -8.69 6.10
CA ASN A 103 -3.37 -9.68 5.34
C ASN A 103 -3.23 -9.20 3.91
N LEU A 104 -2.02 -9.07 3.40
CA LEU A 104 -1.73 -8.48 2.09
C LEU A 104 -0.99 -9.47 1.19
N SER A 105 -1.35 -9.47 -0.10
CA SER A 105 -0.63 -10.12 -1.18
C SER A 105 -0.47 -9.17 -2.37
N GLU A 106 0.29 -9.58 -3.39
CA GLU A 106 0.43 -8.80 -4.63
C GLU A 106 -0.90 -8.58 -5.37
N GLY A 107 -1.88 -9.48 -5.20
CA GLY A 107 -3.16 -9.45 -5.91
C GLY A 107 -4.33 -8.91 -5.10
N GLY A 108 -4.18 -8.67 -3.80
CA GLY A 108 -5.30 -8.27 -2.96
C GLY A 108 -4.96 -8.23 -1.47
N MET A 109 -5.95 -7.85 -0.66
CA MET A 109 -5.80 -7.78 0.79
C MET A 109 -7.09 -8.16 1.51
N SER A 110 -6.98 -8.47 2.81
CA SER A 110 -8.12 -8.52 3.71
C SER A 110 -7.97 -7.52 4.85
N PHE A 111 -9.06 -6.85 5.20
CA PHE A 111 -9.16 -5.87 6.28
C PHE A 111 -10.49 -6.03 7.03
N PHE A 112 -10.63 -5.34 8.16
CA PHE A 112 -11.84 -5.32 8.97
C PHE A 112 -12.68 -4.08 8.70
N SER A 113 -13.98 -4.31 8.59
CA SER A 113 -15.02 -3.31 8.36
C SER A 113 -16.06 -3.38 9.48
N LYS A 114 -16.70 -2.26 9.82
CA LYS A 114 -17.84 -2.25 10.76
C LYS A 114 -19.14 -2.75 10.12
N GLU A 115 -19.18 -2.82 8.80
CA GLU A 115 -20.35 -3.23 8.02
C GLU A 115 -19.96 -4.38 7.09
N SER A 116 -20.85 -5.35 6.92
CA SER A 116 -20.71 -6.36 5.87
C SER A 116 -20.81 -5.69 4.50
N ILE A 117 -19.98 -6.12 3.55
CA ILE A 117 -19.97 -5.62 2.18
C ILE A 117 -20.31 -6.78 1.25
N PRO A 118 -21.33 -6.66 0.38
CA PRO A 118 -21.71 -7.74 -0.51
C PRO A 118 -20.58 -8.18 -1.44
N GLU A 119 -20.49 -9.49 -1.70
CA GLU A 119 -19.58 -10.05 -2.71
C GLU A 119 -19.80 -9.40 -4.08
N ASN A 120 -18.70 -9.28 -4.84
CA ASN A 120 -18.62 -8.62 -6.14
C ASN A 120 -18.84 -7.09 -6.13
N SER A 121 -19.03 -6.47 -4.97
CA SER A 121 -19.02 -5.00 -4.85
C SER A 121 -17.65 -4.44 -5.20
N TYR A 122 -17.63 -3.27 -5.84
CA TYR A 122 -16.40 -2.55 -6.12
C TYR A 122 -16.11 -1.54 -5.00
N LEU A 123 -14.85 -1.45 -4.62
CA LEU A 123 -14.36 -0.54 -3.60
C LEU A 123 -13.29 0.37 -4.18
N ALA A 124 -13.43 1.67 -3.91
CA ALA A 124 -12.30 2.59 -3.88
C ALA A 124 -11.60 2.44 -2.52
N LEU A 125 -10.27 2.30 -2.50
CA LEU A 125 -9.48 2.19 -1.28
C LEU A 125 -8.39 3.26 -1.21
N LYS A 126 -8.25 3.84 -0.02
CA LYS A 126 -7.12 4.66 0.40
C LYS A 126 -6.44 3.94 1.57
N VAL A 127 -5.24 3.45 1.31
CA VAL A 127 -4.44 2.68 2.26
C VAL A 127 -3.20 3.49 2.65
N VAL A 128 -2.87 3.49 3.93
CA VAL A 128 -1.61 4.05 4.43
C VAL A 128 -0.86 2.98 5.21
N PHE A 129 0.33 2.65 4.75
CA PHE A 129 1.22 1.73 5.43
C PHE A 129 1.90 2.43 6.61
N GLU A 130 1.63 1.99 7.85
CA GLU A 130 2.10 2.67 9.07
C GLU A 130 3.64 2.71 9.16
N GLU A 131 4.30 1.67 8.67
CA GLU A 131 5.75 1.51 8.80
C GLU A 131 6.52 2.43 7.86
N THR A 132 6.02 2.57 6.63
CA THR A 132 6.68 3.33 5.57
C THR A 132 6.00 4.67 5.30
N TYR A 133 4.95 5.01 6.06
CA TYR A 133 4.06 6.17 5.84
C TYR A 133 3.67 6.35 4.38
N THR A 134 3.55 5.23 3.66
CA THR A 134 3.31 5.24 2.22
C THR A 134 1.82 5.19 1.97
N GLY A 135 1.35 6.10 1.13
CA GLY A 135 -0.01 6.11 0.63
C GLY A 135 -0.20 5.22 -0.59
N LEU A 136 -1.36 4.58 -0.67
CA LEU A 136 -1.79 3.78 -1.83
C LEU A 136 -3.26 4.07 -2.11
N LEU A 137 -3.56 4.50 -3.34
CA LEU A 137 -4.91 4.56 -3.87
C LEU A 137 -5.08 3.42 -4.86
N ILE A 138 -6.10 2.60 -4.64
CA ILE A 138 -6.36 1.44 -5.50
C ILE A 138 -7.84 1.07 -5.52
N TYR A 139 -8.29 0.53 -6.64
CA TYR A 139 -9.59 -0.11 -6.73
C TYR A 139 -9.49 -1.59 -6.39
N GLY A 140 -10.55 -2.16 -5.83
CA GLY A 140 -10.65 -3.58 -5.61
C GLY A 140 -12.09 -4.10 -5.68
N GLN A 141 -12.23 -5.39 -5.89
CA GLN A 141 -13.51 -6.09 -5.88
C GLN A 141 -13.59 -7.00 -4.64
N VAL A 142 -14.72 -6.96 -3.94
CA VAL A 142 -14.98 -7.83 -2.79
C VAL A 142 -15.10 -9.27 -3.25
N LEU A 143 -14.22 -10.13 -2.75
CA LEU A 143 -14.25 -11.57 -2.96
C LEU A 143 -15.13 -12.28 -1.93
N TYR A 144 -15.13 -11.80 -0.69
CA TYR A 144 -15.94 -12.33 0.39
C TYR A 144 -16.13 -11.29 1.51
N SER A 145 -17.24 -11.40 2.23
CA SER A 145 -17.43 -10.83 3.56
C SER A 145 -17.60 -11.98 4.54
N GLY A 146 -16.74 -12.04 5.57
CA GLY A 146 -16.87 -13.00 6.65
C GLY A 146 -18.14 -12.78 7.47
N GLU A 147 -18.38 -13.69 8.41
CA GLU A 147 -19.34 -13.49 9.49
C GLU A 147 -18.84 -12.39 10.44
N GLU A 148 -19.76 -11.82 11.22
CA GLU A 148 -19.43 -10.85 12.26
C GLU A 148 -18.57 -11.50 13.34
N GLU A 149 -17.39 -10.94 13.61
CA GLU A 149 -16.50 -11.38 14.67
C GLU A 149 -16.99 -10.85 16.04
N GLU A 150 -16.39 -11.32 17.14
CA GLU A 150 -16.84 -11.00 18.51
C GLU A 150 -16.79 -9.49 18.83
N ASP A 151 -15.97 -8.73 18.11
CA ASP A 151 -15.83 -7.28 18.25
C ASP A 151 -16.81 -6.48 17.37
N GLY A 152 -17.71 -7.16 16.67
CA GLY A 152 -18.72 -6.57 15.79
C GLY A 152 -18.17 -6.16 14.42
N GLN A 153 -16.98 -6.62 14.04
CA GLN A 153 -16.38 -6.33 12.74
C GLN A 153 -16.53 -7.49 11.76
N TYR A 154 -16.47 -7.18 10.48
CA TYR A 154 -16.54 -8.12 9.38
C TYR A 154 -15.19 -8.16 8.67
N LYS A 155 -14.62 -9.36 8.50
CA LYS A 155 -13.41 -9.54 7.70
C LYS A 155 -13.75 -9.52 6.21
N ILE A 156 -13.32 -8.46 5.52
CA ILE A 156 -13.55 -8.27 4.09
C ILE A 156 -12.30 -8.67 3.33
N GLY A 157 -12.44 -9.58 2.35
CA GLY A 157 -11.38 -9.95 1.43
C GLY A 157 -11.61 -9.32 0.06
N ILE A 158 -10.59 -8.67 -0.49
CA ILE A 158 -10.66 -8.01 -1.80
C ILE A 158 -9.54 -8.48 -2.74
N GLU A 159 -9.84 -8.44 -4.03
CA GLU A 159 -8.85 -8.53 -5.12
C GLU A 159 -8.66 -7.15 -5.74
N PHE A 160 -7.42 -6.76 -6.02
CA PHE A 160 -7.11 -5.47 -6.62
C PHE A 160 -7.49 -5.44 -8.11
N SER A 161 -8.04 -4.31 -8.56
CA SER A 161 -8.54 -4.11 -9.93
C SER A 161 -7.66 -3.13 -10.71
N ASP A 162 -7.27 -3.49 -11.94
CA ASP A 162 -6.44 -2.71 -12.89
C ASP A 162 -5.32 -1.87 -12.24
N MET A 163 -4.52 -2.51 -11.38
CA MET A 163 -3.52 -1.80 -10.58
C MET A 163 -2.44 -1.15 -11.47
N PRO A 164 -2.23 0.19 -11.36
CA PRO A 164 -1.11 0.87 -11.99
C PRO A 164 0.24 0.26 -11.58
N GLU A 165 1.24 0.37 -12.44
CA GLU A 165 2.56 -0.19 -12.16
C GLU A 165 3.23 0.46 -10.93
N SER A 166 3.02 1.76 -10.73
CA SER A 166 3.44 2.48 -9.52
C SER A 166 2.85 1.86 -8.25
N SER A 167 1.53 1.63 -8.21
CA SER A 167 0.83 0.97 -7.10
C SER A 167 1.32 -0.46 -6.87
N ARG A 168 1.56 -1.24 -7.94
CA ARG A 168 2.10 -2.61 -7.84
C ARG A 168 3.47 -2.63 -7.17
N LEU A 169 4.33 -1.69 -7.52
CA LEU A 169 5.68 -1.59 -6.96
C LEU A 169 5.67 -1.18 -5.49
N ILE A 170 4.72 -0.32 -5.08
CA ILE A 170 4.52 0.03 -3.66
C ILE A 170 4.17 -1.23 -2.86
N VAL A 171 3.18 -2.00 -3.32
CA VAL A 171 2.76 -3.25 -2.66
C VAL A 171 3.91 -4.26 -2.62
N ALA A 172 4.58 -4.50 -3.74
CA ALA A 172 5.69 -5.45 -3.83
C ALA A 172 6.84 -5.05 -2.89
N ARG A 173 7.22 -3.76 -2.86
CA ARG A 173 8.26 -3.27 -1.95
C ARG A 173 7.86 -3.48 -0.49
N TYR A 174 6.64 -3.13 -0.12
CA TYR A 174 6.16 -3.33 1.24
C TYR A 174 6.20 -4.81 1.66
N ILE A 175 5.76 -5.72 0.78
CA ILE A 175 5.83 -7.17 1.00
C ILE A 175 7.28 -7.62 1.22
N LEU A 176 8.22 -7.21 0.36
CA LEU A 176 9.63 -7.59 0.46
C LEU A 176 10.30 -7.04 1.73
N THR A 177 10.00 -5.80 2.10
CA THR A 177 10.54 -5.19 3.32
C THR A 177 10.01 -5.87 4.58
N SER A 178 8.72 -6.18 4.63
CA SER A 178 8.15 -6.93 5.77
C SER A 178 8.76 -8.33 5.89
N GLN A 179 8.93 -9.04 4.76
CA GLN A 179 9.57 -10.36 4.75
C GLN A 179 11.00 -10.34 5.31
N ALA A 180 11.79 -9.35 4.89
CA ALA A 180 13.17 -9.23 5.34
C ALA A 180 13.23 -9.01 6.86
N ARG A 181 12.32 -8.20 7.39
CA ARG A 181 12.20 -7.95 8.83
C ARG A 181 11.76 -9.19 9.61
N ASP A 182 10.74 -9.90 9.13
CA ASP A 182 10.23 -11.08 9.82
C ASP A 182 11.29 -12.20 9.92
N ARG A 183 12.16 -12.31 8.90
CA ARG A 183 13.33 -13.21 8.97
C ARG A 183 14.34 -12.78 10.03
N GLN A 184 14.68 -11.49 10.10
CA GLN A 184 15.62 -10.97 11.11
C GLN A 184 15.10 -11.22 12.54
N LEU A 185 13.82 -10.97 12.80
CA LEU A 185 13.21 -11.20 14.11
C LEU A 185 13.20 -12.68 14.50
N ASN A 186 12.99 -13.58 13.55
CA ASN A 186 13.04 -15.02 13.81
C ASN A 186 14.47 -15.49 14.07
N ASP A 187 15.47 -14.97 13.33
CA ASP A 187 16.88 -15.33 13.53
C ASP A 187 17.45 -14.80 14.85
N GLU A 188 16.95 -13.69 15.39
CA GLU A 188 17.32 -13.15 16.71
C GLU A 188 16.70 -13.90 17.90
N GLN A 189 15.71 -14.76 17.66
CA GLN A 189 15.08 -15.60 18.69
C GLN A 189 15.72 -16.99 18.84
N TYR A 190 16.77 -17.28 18.07
CA TYR A 190 17.58 -18.51 18.15
C TYR A 190 19.03 -18.19 18.55
#